data_AF-A0A246TZH8-F1
#
_entry.id   AF-A0A246TZH8-F1
#
_cell.length_a   1.000
_cell.length_b   1.000
_cell.length_c   1.000
_cell.angle_alpha   90.00
_cell.angle_beta   90.00
_cell.angle_gamma   90.00
#
_symmetry.space_group_name_H-M   'P 1'
#
loop_
_entity.id
_entity.type
_entity.pdbx_description
1 polymer ?
#
loop_
_entity_poly.entity_id
_entity_poly.type
_entity_poly.pdbx_seq_one_letter_code
_entity_poly.pdbx_strand_id
1 'polypeptide(L)' 'MPEPASRAGESSLVEILPPVTLSCRGITLCDCCHQRRSREEFGEDAFGICAECIGSDVGVLDIVAGFDDDWRDA' A
#
# COMPACT_ATOMS: atom_id res chain seq x y z
N MET A 1 -35.03 -0.23 -37.14
CA MET A 1 -33.70 0.37 -37.33
C MET A 1 -33.61 1.57 -36.40
N PRO A 2 -32.80 1.56 -35.33
CA PRO A 2 -32.61 2.75 -34.51
C PRO A 2 -31.76 3.78 -35.27
N GLU A 3 -32.14 5.05 -35.21
CA GLU A 3 -31.47 6.15 -35.92
C GLU A 3 -30.00 6.29 -35.49
N PRO A 4 -29.09 6.64 -36.41
CA PRO A 4 -27.70 6.92 -36.04
C PRO A 4 -27.62 8.19 -35.18
N ALA A 5 -26.80 8.16 -34.13
CA ALA A 5 -26.56 9.29 -33.24
C ALA A 5 -25.96 10.47 -34.02
N SER A 6 -26.81 11.47 -34.34
CA SER A 6 -26.52 12.61 -35.21
C SER A 6 -25.48 13.62 -34.67
N ARG A 7 -24.68 13.28 -33.66
CA ARG A 7 -23.77 14.21 -32.98
C ARG A 7 -22.31 13.74 -32.86
N ALA A 8 -21.89 12.77 -33.66
CA ALA A 8 -20.50 12.28 -33.68
C ALA A 8 -19.48 13.25 -34.34
N GLY A 9 -19.87 14.50 -34.63
CA GLY A 9 -19.06 15.47 -35.37
C GLY A 9 -18.57 16.68 -34.57
N GLU A 10 -18.95 16.80 -33.29
CA GLU A 10 -18.45 17.89 -32.44
C GLU A 10 -17.17 17.40 -31.76
N SER A 11 -16.05 17.49 -32.48
CA SER A 11 -14.73 17.14 -31.98
C SER A 11 -14.32 18.14 -30.90
N SER A 12 -14.78 17.93 -29.66
CA SER A 12 -14.23 18.64 -28.51
C SER A 12 -12.77 18.24 -28.39
N LEU A 13 -11.86 19.19 -28.66
CA LEU A 13 -10.43 18.99 -28.46
C LEU A 13 -10.19 18.95 -26.95
N VAL A 14 -10.31 17.76 -26.36
CA VAL A 14 -9.97 17.54 -24.95
C VAL A 14 -8.46 17.36 -24.86
N GLU A 15 -7.77 18.35 -24.29
CA GLU A 15 -6.36 18.22 -23.94
C GLU A 15 -6.24 17.37 -22.67
N ILE A 16 -5.58 16.21 -22.76
CA ILE A 16 -5.26 15.38 -21.59
C ILE A 16 -4.00 15.96 -20.97
N LEU A 17 -4.14 16.68 -19.85
CA LEU A 17 -3.01 17.16 -19.09
C LEU A 17 -2.26 15.97 -18.45
N PRO A 18 -0.91 15.94 -18.52
CA PRO A 18 -0.15 14.93 -17.81
C PRO A 18 -0.38 15.07 -16.29
N PRO A 19 -0.35 13.96 -15.54
CA PRO A 19 -0.44 14.03 -14.08
C PRO A 19 0.66 14.95 -13.56
N VAL A 20 0.28 15.92 -12.73
CA VAL A 20 1.23 16.84 -12.10
C VAL A 20 2.19 16.01 -11.26
N THR A 21 3.41 15.81 -11.78
CA THR A 21 4.49 15.21 -11.00
C THR A 21 4.98 16.26 -10.03
N LEU A 22 4.25 16.47 -8.93
CA LEU A 22 4.84 17.10 -7.75
C LEU A 22 6.08 16.27 -7.42
N SER A 23 7.23 16.93 -7.38
CA SER A 23 8.52 16.36 -7.04
C SER A 23 8.56 15.95 -5.56
N CYS A 24 7.58 15.17 -5.10
CA CYS A 24 7.59 14.37 -3.86
C CYS A 24 8.60 13.22 -4.02
N ARG A 25 9.81 13.53 -4.49
CA ARG A 25 10.90 12.58 -4.61
C ARG A 25 11.21 12.11 -3.19
N GLY A 26 10.77 10.89 -2.89
CA GLY A 26 11.08 10.25 -1.63
C GLY A 26 10.02 10.39 -0.55
N ILE A 27 8.76 10.68 -0.84
CA ILE A 27 7.66 10.44 0.13
C ILE A 27 6.83 9.26 -0.34
N THR A 28 6.73 8.24 0.51
CA THR A 28 5.99 7.00 0.30
C THR A 28 4.97 6.82 1.44
N LEU A 29 3.84 6.17 1.16
CA LEU A 29 2.86 5.80 2.19
C LEU A 29 3.22 4.43 2.76
N CYS A 30 3.18 4.30 4.09
CA CYS A 30 3.29 3.00 4.73
C CYS A 30 1.96 2.25 4.68
N ASP A 31 1.95 1.01 4.20
CA ASP A 31 0.73 0.20 4.10
C ASP A 31 0.22 -0.30 5.47
N CYS A 32 1.06 -0.28 6.51
CA CYS A 32 0.63 -0.62 7.88
C CYS A 32 -0.02 0.55 8.61
N CYS A 33 0.65 1.71 8.69
CA CYS A 33 0.18 2.85 9.48
C CYS A 33 -0.46 3.99 8.65
N HIS A 34 -0.47 3.86 7.32
CA HIS A 34 -0.96 4.85 6.36
C HIS A 34 -0.34 6.26 6.49
N GLN A 35 0.79 6.37 7.19
CA GLN A 35 1.52 7.62 7.31
C GLN A 35 2.39 7.87 6.08
N ARG A 36 2.54 9.15 5.72
CA ARG A 36 3.50 9.60 4.72
C ARG A 36 4.87 9.66 5.36
N ARG A 37 5.80 8.89 4.82
CA ARG A 37 7.16 8.73 5.33
C ARG A 37 8.17 8.94 4.21
N SER A 38 9.40 9.28 4.56
CA SER A 38 10.46 9.39 3.58
C SER A 38 10.84 8.01 3.05
N ARG A 39 11.35 7.90 1.82
CA ARG A 39 11.75 6.61 1.22
C ARG A 39 12.87 5.95 2.04
N GLU A 40 13.71 6.74 2.71
CA GLU A 40 14.79 6.27 3.56
C GLU A 40 14.28 5.61 4.85
N GLU A 41 13.03 5.88 5.25
CA GLU A 41 12.35 5.21 6.37
C GLU A 41 11.80 3.82 5.99
N PHE A 42 11.92 3.40 4.73
CA PHE A 42 11.59 2.06 4.25
C PHE A 42 12.88 1.28 3.98
N GLY A 43 12.94 0.04 4.46
CA GLY A 43 14.03 -0.88 4.08
C GLY A 43 13.98 -1.24 2.60
N GLU A 44 15.12 -1.66 2.03
CA GLU A 44 15.24 -2.01 0.60
C GLU A 44 14.25 -3.12 0.18
N ASP A 45 13.88 -4.00 1.10
CA ASP A 45 12.94 -5.12 0.90
C ASP A 45 11.69 -5.02 1.81
N ALA A 46 11.31 -3.82 2.21
CA ALA A 46 10.27 -3.62 3.22
C ALA A 46 8.81 -3.71 2.70
N PHE A 47 8.60 -4.04 1.42
CA PHE A 47 7.29 -4.21 0.77
C PHE A 47 6.26 -3.10 1.09
N GLY A 48 6.69 -1.84 1.23
CA GLY A 48 5.78 -0.74 1.56
C GLY A 48 5.45 -0.59 3.05
N ILE A 49 6.16 -1.27 3.94
CA ILE A 49 6.05 -1.10 5.40
C ILE A 49 7.23 -0.28 5.92
N CYS A 50 6.99 0.74 6.75
CA CYS A 50 8.08 1.55 7.31
C CYS A 50 8.86 0.78 8.38
N ALA A 51 10.11 1.17 8.62
CA ALA A 51 11.00 0.53 9.60
C ALA A 51 10.41 0.49 11.02
N GLU A 52 9.65 1.51 11.42
CA GLU A 52 8.95 1.53 12.71
C GLU A 52 7.90 0.41 12.82
N CYS A 53 7.08 0.24 11.78
CA CYS A 53 6.05 -0.81 11.74
C CYS A 53 6.68 -2.21 11.68
N ILE A 54 7.78 -2.38 10.94
CA ILE A 54 8.53 -3.65 10.91
C ILE A 54 9.09 -3.97 12.29
N GLY A 55 9.72 -2.99 12.95
CA GLY A 55 10.30 -3.18 14.29
C GLY A 55 9.25 -3.50 15.36
N SER A 56 8.02 -3.04 15.18
CA SER A 56 6.92 -3.30 16.11
C SER A 56 6.41 -4.75 16.05
N ASP A 57 6.50 -5.42 14.90
CA ASP A 57 6.01 -6.80 14.71
C ASP A 57 6.97 -7.88 15.23
N VAL A 58 8.23 -7.51 15.53
CA VAL A 58 9.23 -8.43 16.11
C VAL A 58 8.88 -8.84 17.56
N GLY A 59 7.80 -8.31 18.14
CA GLY A 59 7.34 -8.61 19.50
C GLY A 59 6.23 -9.67 19.64
N VAL A 60 5.67 -10.23 18.55
CA VAL A 60 4.43 -11.06 18.64
C VAL A 60 4.62 -12.53 18.20
N LEU A 61 5.85 -12.97 17.88
CA LEU A 61 6.10 -14.35 17.44
C LEU A 61 6.58 -15.32 18.54
N ASP A 62 6.48 -14.97 19.82
CA ASP A 62 6.91 -15.85 20.93
C ASP A 62 5.75 -16.44 21.77
N ILE A 63 4.51 -16.42 21.26
CA ILE A 63 3.32 -16.88 22.03
C ILE A 63 2.67 -18.16 21.46
N VAL A 64 3.15 -18.71 20.34
CA VAL A 64 2.58 -19.95 19.75
C VAL A 64 3.55 -21.13 19.85
N ALA A 65 4.20 -21.30 21.00
CA ALA A 65 5.05 -22.46 21.28
C ALA A 65 4.86 -23.01 22.71
N GLY A 66 3.63 -22.98 23.25
CA GLY A 66 3.37 -23.40 24.63
C GLY A 66 1.96 -23.89 24.94
N PHE A 67 1.26 -24.52 23.99
CA PHE A 67 -0.04 -25.16 24.27
C PHE A 67 -0.17 -26.56 23.65
N ASP A 68 0.90 -27.35 23.65
CA ASP A 68 0.81 -28.79 23.41
C ASP A 68 1.84 -29.53 24.26
N ASP A 69 1.38 -30.08 25.39
CA ASP A 69 1.73 -31.40 25.95
C ASP A 69 0.99 -31.50 27.31
N ASP A 70 -0.26 -31.97 27.28
CA ASP A 70 -0.65 -33.37 27.42
C ASP A 70 -0.86 -33.76 28.89
N TRP A 71 -2.03 -34.35 29.11
CA TRP A 71 -2.51 -34.87 30.36
C TRP A 71 -1.71 -36.12 30.73
N ARG A 72 -1.14 -36.20 31.93
CA ARG A 72 -0.88 -37.50 32.57
C ARG A 72 -0.73 -37.41 34.09
N ASP A 73 -1.57 -38.21 34.74
CA ASP A 73 -1.57 -38.69 36.12
C ASP A 73 -0.20 -38.79 36.83
N ALA A 74 -0.13 -38.31 38.07
CA ALA A 74 0.09 -39.13 39.27
C ALA A 74 -0.11 -38.31 40.56
#